data_AF-A0A7K2JQC6-F1
#
_entry.id   AF-A0A7K2JQC6-F1
#
_cell.length_a   1.000
_cell.length_b   1.000
_cell.length_c   1.000
_cell.angle_alpha   90.00
_cell.angle_beta   90.00
_cell.angle_gamma   90.00
#
_symmetry.space_group_name_H-M   'P 1'
#
loop_
_entity.id
_entity.type
_entity.pdbx_description
1 polymer ?
#
loop_
_entity_poly.entity_id
_entity_poly.type
_entity_poly.pdbx_seq_one_letter_code
_entity_poly.pdbx_strand_id
1 'polypeptide(L)'
;MTQSPITTGGHTAPDGPGREAPAGVRRRIAAVLTGQFKVPAESVQPHTTLREMKFDSLVLIELGLVLDKEFSVAIDDGELSDAFTLEELAAFVAGKQADA
;
A
#
# COMPACT_ATOMS: atom_id res chain seq x y z
N MET A 1 -24.15 -8.77 32.63
CA MET A 1 -22.99 -9.13 31.80
C MET A 1 -23.48 -9.37 30.38
N THR A 2 -23.57 -8.32 29.57
CA THR A 2 -23.92 -8.44 28.15
C THR A 2 -22.75 -7.84 27.39
N GLN A 3 -21.95 -8.71 26.80
CA GLN A 3 -20.75 -8.37 26.07
C GLN A 3 -21.14 -7.61 24.79
N SER A 4 -20.52 -6.45 24.59
CA SER A 4 -20.50 -5.74 23.31
C SER A 4 -19.66 -6.54 22.31
N PRO A 5 -20.13 -6.77 21.07
CA PRO A 5 -19.25 -7.26 20.02
C PRO A 5 -18.30 -6.13 19.59
N ILE A 6 -17.00 -6.34 19.80
CA ILE A 6 -15.94 -5.63 19.09
C ILE A 6 -15.92 -6.11 17.63
N THR A 7 -16.22 -5.23 16.68
CA THR A 7 -15.82 -5.41 15.27
C THR A 7 -15.60 -4.01 14.72
N THR A 8 -14.44 -3.46 15.04
CA THR A 8 -13.95 -2.22 14.44
C THR A 8 -13.16 -2.59 13.19
N GLY A 9 -13.63 -2.10 12.04
CA GLY A 9 -12.80 -1.98 10.84
C GLY A 9 -13.04 -3.00 9.75
N GLY A 10 -14.29 -3.23 9.34
CA GLY A 10 -14.53 -3.69 7.98
C GLY A 10 -14.14 -2.58 7.02
N HIS A 11 -12.91 -2.62 6.48
CA HIS A 11 -12.63 -1.97 5.21
C HIS A 11 -13.42 -2.79 4.16
N THR A 12 -14.69 -2.44 3.97
CA THR A 12 -15.47 -2.90 2.84
C THR A 12 -14.74 -2.39 1.60
N ALA A 13 -13.90 -3.23 1.01
CA ALA A 13 -13.27 -2.96 -0.26
C ALA A 13 -14.38 -2.68 -1.28
N PRO A 14 -14.45 -1.50 -1.90
CA PRO A 14 -15.22 -1.35 -3.11
C PRO A 14 -14.46 -2.12 -4.19
N ASP A 15 -14.95 -3.32 -4.51
CA ASP A 15 -14.70 -3.99 -5.79
C ASP A 15 -15.28 -3.07 -6.89
N GLY A 16 -14.49 -2.09 -7.30
CA GLY A 16 -14.74 -1.24 -8.44
C GLY A 16 -13.91 -1.77 -9.60
N PRO A 17 -14.52 -2.26 -10.70
CA PRO A 17 -13.74 -2.71 -11.85
C PRO A 17 -13.13 -1.47 -12.51
N GLY A 18 -11.81 -1.45 -12.72
CA GLY A 18 -11.30 -0.69 -13.86
C GLY A 18 -9.93 -0.02 -13.80
N ARG A 19 -9.14 -0.11 -12.72
CA ARG A 19 -7.72 0.29 -12.77
C ARG A 19 -6.84 -0.69 -12.04
N GLU A 20 -6.74 -1.90 -12.59
CA GLU A 20 -5.70 -2.84 -12.21
C GLU A 20 -4.34 -2.13 -12.36
N ALA A 21 -3.62 -1.93 -11.25
CA ALA A 21 -2.27 -1.43 -11.33
C ALA A 21 -1.44 -2.38 -12.23
N PRO A 22 -0.57 -1.84 -13.11
CA PRO A 22 0.25 -2.67 -13.97
C PRO A 22 1.01 -3.68 -13.11
N ALA A 23 0.83 -4.98 -13.40
CA ALA A 23 1.36 -6.07 -12.58
C ALA A 23 2.88 -5.97 -12.33
N GLY A 24 3.61 -5.26 -13.20
CA GLY A 24 5.03 -4.94 -13.02
C GLY A 24 5.31 -4.02 -11.83
N VAL A 25 4.52 -2.96 -11.63
CA VAL A 25 4.69 -2.00 -10.52
C VAL A 25 4.36 -2.68 -9.20
N ARG A 26 3.22 -3.37 -9.13
CA ARG A 26 2.79 -4.08 -7.91
C ARG A 26 3.80 -5.14 -7.46
N ARG A 27 4.36 -5.92 -8.38
CA ARG A 27 5.41 -6.91 -8.07
C ARG A 27 6.68 -6.27 -7.51
N ARG A 28 7.03 -5.09 -8.01
CA ARG A 28 8.25 -4.37 -7.62
C ARG A 28 8.09 -3.73 -6.24
N ILE A 29 6.91 -3.16 -5.95
CA ILE A 29 6.53 -2.74 -4.60
C ILE A 29 6.55 -3.93 -3.63
N ALA A 30 6.01 -5.09 -4.02
CA ALA A 30 6.08 -6.29 -3.19
C ALA A 30 7.53 -6.74 -2.89
N ALA A 31 8.45 -6.60 -3.86
CA ALA A 31 9.87 -6.86 -3.64
C ALA A 31 10.51 -5.87 -2.65
N VAL A 32 10.14 -4.58 -2.70
CA VAL A 32 10.55 -3.57 -1.69
C VAL A 32 10.04 -3.93 -0.31
N LEU A 33 8.75 -4.27 -0.19
CA LEU A 33 8.12 -4.59 1.09
C LEU A 33 8.75 -5.83 1.73
N THR A 34 8.97 -6.89 0.95
CA THR A 34 9.58 -8.13 1.44
C THR A 34 11.08 -8.00 1.71
N GLY A 35 11.81 -7.23 0.88
CA GLY A 35 13.25 -7.07 0.97
C GLY A 35 13.71 -6.01 1.96
N GLN A 36 13.21 -4.78 1.84
CA GLN A 36 13.62 -3.64 2.67
C GLN A 36 12.85 -3.61 3.99
N PHE A 37 11.52 -3.77 3.92
CA PHE A 37 10.65 -3.67 5.10
C PHE A 37 10.44 -5.02 5.82
N LYS A 38 11.00 -6.11 5.29
CA LYS A 38 10.90 -7.48 5.84
C LYS A 38 9.46 -7.94 6.08
N VAL A 39 8.52 -7.45 5.26
CA VAL A 39 7.12 -7.88 5.30
C VAL A 39 7.05 -9.33 4.79
N PRO A 40 6.38 -10.24 5.50
CA PRO A 40 6.27 -11.62 5.03
C PRO A 40 5.41 -11.66 3.77
N ALA A 41 5.84 -12.42 2.76
CA ALA A 41 5.19 -12.45 1.44
C ALA A 41 3.71 -12.90 1.51
N GLU A 42 3.35 -13.70 2.52
CA GLU A 42 1.95 -14.08 2.80
C GLU A 42 1.04 -12.90 3.18
N SER A 43 1.62 -11.83 3.74
CA SER A 43 0.90 -10.61 4.12
C SER A 43 0.84 -9.60 2.96
N VAL A 44 1.71 -9.75 1.95
CA VAL A 44 1.77 -8.86 0.78
C VAL A 44 0.72 -9.29 -0.26
N GLN A 45 -0.56 -9.06 0.06
CA GLN A 45 -1.68 -9.33 -0.84
C GLN A 45 -2.23 -8.04 -1.47
N PRO A 46 -2.79 -8.11 -2.70
CA PRO A 46 -3.31 -6.95 -3.40
C PRO A 46 -4.37 -6.17 -2.60
N HIS A 47 -5.21 -6.88 -1.84
CA HIS A 47 -6.30 -6.31 -1.04
C HIS A 47 -5.92 -6.04 0.42
N THR A 48 -4.68 -6.33 0.82
CA THR A 48 -4.23 -6.06 2.19
C THR A 48 -3.79 -4.61 2.31
N THR A 49 -4.25 -3.96 3.37
CA THR A 49 -3.90 -2.57 3.68
C THR A 49 -2.50 -2.44 4.28
N LEU A 50 -1.87 -1.29 4.09
CA LEU A 50 -0.58 -0.98 4.72
C LEU A 50 -0.67 -1.05 6.26
N ARG A 51 -1.80 -0.63 6.85
CA ARG A 51 -2.09 -0.78 8.28
C ARG A 51 -2.01 -2.25 8.73
N GLU A 52 -2.61 -3.17 7.98
CA GLU A 52 -2.56 -4.61 8.29
C GLU A 52 -1.14 -5.19 8.20
N MET A 53 -0.33 -4.64 7.30
CA MET A 53 1.09 -4.96 7.20
C MET A 53 1.95 -4.28 8.30
N LYS A 54 1.32 -3.56 9.25
CA LYS A 54 1.97 -2.79 10.32
C LYS A 54 2.80 -1.60 9.84
N PHE A 55 2.35 -0.95 8.77
CA PHE A 55 2.90 0.35 8.38
C PHE A 55 2.21 1.45 9.17
N ASP A 56 2.95 2.05 10.09
CA ASP A 56 2.56 3.26 10.81
C ASP A 56 2.91 4.51 9.99
N SER A 57 2.38 5.68 10.36
CA SER A 57 2.62 6.95 9.64
C SER A 57 4.10 7.28 9.42
N LEU A 58 5.00 6.91 10.35
CA LEU A 58 6.45 7.08 10.18
C LEU A 58 7.03 6.15 9.12
N VAL A 59 6.57 4.89 9.08
CA VAL A 59 7.02 3.89 8.11
C VAL A 59 6.49 4.23 6.72
N LEU A 60 5.29 4.82 6.62
CA LEU A 60 4.74 5.30 5.36
C LEU A 60 5.58 6.40 4.73
N ILE A 61 6.10 7.34 5.53
CA ILE A 61 7.01 8.39 5.03
C ILE A 61 8.27 7.76 4.45
N GLU A 62 8.85 6.78 5.15
CA GLU A 62 10.04 6.07 4.65
C GLU A 62 9.73 5.24 3.40
N LEU A 63 8.59 4.54 3.36
CA LEU A 63 8.11 3.82 2.18
C LEU A 63 7.94 4.76 0.99
N GLY A 64 7.33 5.93 1.20
CA GLY A 64 7.18 6.96 0.18
C GLY A 64 8.52 7.39 -0.40
N LEU A 65 9.53 7.62 0.45
CA LEU A 65 10.87 8.00 0.03
C LEU A 65 11.60 6.88 -0.73
N VAL A 66 11.38 5.62 -0.35
CA VAL A 66 11.94 4.45 -1.04
C VAL A 66 11.29 4.29 -2.42
N LEU A 67 9.96 4.41 -2.50
CA LEU A 67 9.21 4.31 -3.75
C LEU A 67 9.53 5.49 -4.68
N ASP A 68 9.69 6.68 -4.14
CA ASP A 68 10.12 7.88 -4.87
C ASP A 68 11.45 7.61 -5.59
N LYS A 69 12.45 7.11 -4.86
CA LYS A 69 13.76 6.78 -5.44
C LYS A 69 13.74 5.59 -6.38
N GLU A 70 12.95 4.56 -6.08
CA GLU A 70 12.96 3.32 -6.84
C GLU A 70 12.19 3.43 -8.17
N PHE A 71 11.13 4.23 -8.19
CA PHE A 71 10.31 4.47 -9.39
C PHE A 71 10.55 5.85 -10.02
N SER A 72 11.42 6.68 -9.41
CA SER A 72 11.73 8.04 -9.83
C SER A 72 10.48 8.94 -9.91
N VAL A 73 9.61 8.84 -8.91
CA VAL A 73 8.32 9.57 -8.81
C VAL A 73 8.30 10.46 -7.58
N ALA A 74 7.75 11.67 -7.66
CA ALA A 74 7.67 12.55 -6.49
C ALA A 74 6.50 12.16 -5.57
N ILE A 75 6.76 11.55 -4.41
CA ILE A 75 5.73 11.21 -3.40
C ILE A 75 5.94 12.11 -2.17
N ASP A 76 4.95 12.93 -1.85
CA ASP A 76 5.01 13.87 -0.73
C ASP A 76 4.55 13.24 0.60
N ASP A 77 4.92 13.87 1.70
CA ASP A 77 4.54 13.45 3.05
C ASP A 77 3.02 13.50 3.23
N GLY A 78 2.41 12.34 3.50
CA GLY A 78 0.96 12.23 3.67
C GLY A 78 0.17 11.97 2.39
N GLU A 79 0.81 11.84 1.22
CA GLU A 79 0.17 11.25 0.04
C GLU A 79 -0.10 9.76 0.24
N LEU A 80 0.75 9.07 1.01
CA LEU A 80 0.54 7.69 1.41
C LEU A 80 -0.30 7.60 2.68
N SER A 81 -1.33 6.76 2.64
CA SER A 81 -2.19 6.47 3.79
C SER A 81 -2.07 5.02 4.22
N ASP A 82 -2.13 4.75 5.53
CA ASP A 82 -2.14 3.38 6.05
C ASP A 82 -3.41 2.61 5.65
N ALA A 83 -4.44 3.32 5.20
CA ALA A 83 -5.64 2.73 4.62
C ALA A 83 -5.45 2.22 3.18
N PHE A 84 -4.35 2.58 2.50
CA PHE A 84 -4.12 2.13 1.14
C PHE A 84 -3.86 0.63 1.12
N THR A 85 -4.47 -0.04 0.17
CA THR A 85 -4.12 -1.41 -0.22
C THR A 85 -2.87 -1.43 -1.08
N LEU A 86 -2.24 -2.60 -1.19
CA LEU A 86 -1.11 -2.80 -2.10
C LEU A 86 -1.49 -2.45 -3.55
N GLU A 87 -2.72 -2.74 -3.96
CA GLU A 87 -3.24 -2.40 -5.28
C GLU A 87 -3.37 -0.89 -5.48
N GLU A 88 -3.96 -0.18 -4.53
CA GLU A 88 -4.08 1.29 -4.56
C GLU A 88 -2.72 1.96 -4.57
N LEU A 89 -1.78 1.49 -3.74
CA LEU A 89 -0.41 1.99 -3.70
C LEU A 89 0.27 1.80 -5.07
N ALA A 90 0.10 0.63 -5.68
CA ALA A 90 0.67 0.35 -6.99
C ALA A 90 0.03 1.21 -8.09
N ALA A 91 -1.28 1.45 -8.03
CA ALA A 91 -1.99 2.31 -8.96
C ALA A 91 -1.55 3.77 -8.81
N PHE A 92 -1.37 4.24 -7.57
CA PHE A 92 -0.87 5.57 -7.24
C PHE A 92 0.53 5.79 -7.83
N VAL A 93 1.47 4.89 -7.55
CA VAL A 93 2.84 4.97 -8.10
C VAL A 93 2.81 4.91 -9.62
N ALA A 94 2.05 3.99 -10.22
CA ALA A 94 1.95 3.86 -11.66
C ALA A 94 1.37 5.11 -12.34
N GLY A 95 0.39 5.78 -11.71
CA GLY A 95 -0.13 7.05 -12.17
C GLY A 95 0.96 8.13 -12.19
N LYS A 96 1.72 8.24 -11.11
CA LYS A 96 2.81 9.24 -10.98
C LYS A 96 3.94 8.98 -11.97
N GLN A 97 4.20 7.72 -12.33
CA GLN A 97 5.18 7.36 -13.38
C GLN A 97 4.74 7.76 -14.80
N ALA A 98 3.44 7.86 -15.06
CA ALA A 98 2.92 8.25 -16.36
C ALA A 98 2.96 9.78 -16.59
N ASP A 99 2.93 10.55 -15.51
CA ASP A 99 2.99 12.02 -15.50
C ASP A 99 4.42 12.58 -15.38
N ALA A 100 5.43 11.73 -15.18
CA ALA A 100 6.85 12.08 -15.06
C ALA A 100 7.62 11.89 -16.39
#